data_AF-A0ABC8KQ01-F1
#
_entry.id   AF-A0ABC8KQ01-F1
#
_cell.length_a   1.000
_cell.length_b   1.000
_cell.length_c   1.000
_cell.angle_alpha   90.00
_cell.angle_beta   90.00
_cell.angle_gamma   90.00
#
_symmetry.space_group_name_H-M   'P 1'
#
loop_
_entity.id
_entity.type
_entity.pdbx_description
1 polymer ?
#
loop_
_entity_poly.entity_id
_entity_poly.type
_entity_poly.pdbx_seq_one_letter_code
_entity_poly.pdbx_strand_id
1 'polypeptide(L)'
;MAITQHGSKYLQKILQDGTSLEAMVVIFNEVIHHLVKLMRNPFGNYLVQKLLDVCNEEQRTNIIRIVTSPRTLFVQISLEAYGTRVVQRLVESIKTTEQILLVTSALRVGFLSLATDFIYEEATRFCIDIATHNYGCPMLRTCVAYSTGQQRETITEELRSAIHYRNERFSSELKGHYEELSTQKFSSHVVQRCLTHYPESRPQIVNELISVPRFDLLVQDPYAKFVIQAALSVTEGSLHDMLVTVHSNLRKSP
;
A
#
# COMPACT_ATOMS: atom_id res chain seq x y z
N MET A 1 12.67 28.22 -11.31
CA MET A 1 13.98 27.52 -11.30
C MET A 1 13.94 26.13 -10.66
N ALA A 2 13.26 25.93 -9.53
CA ALA A 2 13.28 24.66 -8.79
C ALA A 2 12.78 23.40 -9.53
N ILE A 3 12.02 23.54 -10.62
CA ILE A 3 11.51 22.40 -11.43
C ILE A 3 12.43 21.99 -12.59
N THR A 4 13.56 22.68 -12.79
CA THR A 4 14.55 22.31 -13.81
C THR A 4 15.75 21.63 -13.16
N GLN A 5 16.45 20.77 -13.89
CA GLN A 5 17.60 20.05 -13.37
C GLN A 5 18.70 21.01 -12.84
N HIS A 6 19.06 22.03 -13.63
CA HIS A 6 20.08 23.00 -13.24
C HIS A 6 19.62 23.89 -12.09
N GLY A 7 18.38 24.39 -12.14
CA GLY A 7 17.86 25.27 -11.10
C GLY A 7 17.68 24.55 -9.76
N SER A 8 17.20 23.30 -9.76
CA SER A 8 17.10 22.48 -8.55
C SER A 8 18.49 22.22 -7.95
N LYS A 9 19.48 21.82 -8.76
CA LYS A 9 20.86 21.59 -8.28
C LYS A 9 21.50 22.84 -7.70
N TYR A 10 21.28 24.00 -8.33
CA TYR A 10 21.79 25.28 -7.83
C TYR A 10 21.23 25.63 -6.45
N LEU A 11 19.91 25.51 -6.27
CA LEU A 11 19.25 25.79 -4.99
C LEU A 11 19.67 24.77 -3.90
N GLN A 12 19.81 23.49 -4.26
CA GLN A 12 20.32 22.47 -3.34
C GLN A 12 21.73 22.80 -2.84
N LYS A 13 22.59 23.33 -3.72
CA LYS A 13 23.96 23.72 -3.35
C LYS A 13 23.95 24.89 -2.35
N ILE A 14 23.08 25.89 -2.55
CA ILE A 14 22.95 27.00 -1.59
C ILE A 14 22.51 26.49 -0.21
N LEU A 15 21.52 25.59 -0.17
CA LEU A 15 21.06 24.98 1.08
C LEU A 15 22.15 24.12 1.74
N GLN A 16 22.94 23.39 0.94
CA GLN A 16 24.01 22.52 1.43
C GLN A 16 25.20 23.31 1.98
N ASP A 17 25.64 24.33 1.25
CA ASP A 17 26.83 25.11 1.63
C ASP A 17 26.53 26.03 2.82
N GLY A 18 25.25 26.34 3.09
CA GLY A 18 24.83 27.14 4.23
C GLY A 18 25.37 28.57 4.22
N THR A 19 25.79 29.06 3.05
CA THR A 19 26.60 30.27 2.89
C THR A 19 25.87 31.57 3.21
N SER A 20 24.53 31.56 3.18
CA SER A 20 23.72 32.72 3.55
C SER A 20 22.42 32.30 4.23
N LEU A 21 22.28 32.65 5.52
CA LEU A 21 21.05 32.46 6.28
C LEU A 21 19.86 33.15 5.61
N GLU A 22 20.08 34.36 5.09
CA GLU A 22 19.06 35.12 4.35
C GLU A 22 18.60 34.37 3.10
N ALA A 23 19.54 33.84 2.31
CA ALA A 23 19.20 33.06 1.13
C ALA A 23 18.43 31.78 1.48
N MET A 24 18.80 31.09 2.57
CA MET A 24 18.08 29.88 3.02
C MET A 24 16.65 30.21 3.48
N VAL A 25 16.44 31.34 4.18
CA VAL A 25 15.11 31.82 4.57
C VAL A 25 14.28 32.17 3.34
N VAL A 26 14.84 32.88 2.38
CA VAL A 26 14.17 33.22 1.10
C VAL A 26 13.80 31.94 0.34
N ILE A 27 14.71 30.98 0.24
CA ILE A 27 14.44 29.70 -0.43
C ILE A 27 13.29 28.96 0.27
N PHE A 28 13.29 28.88 1.60
CA PHE A 28 12.20 28.23 2.32
C PHE A 28 10.86 28.91 2.06
N ASN A 29 10.80 30.24 2.20
CA ASN A 29 9.58 31.03 2.01
C ASN A 29 9.03 30.91 0.59
N GLU A 30 9.88 30.83 -0.43
CA GLU A 30 9.43 30.62 -1.81
C GLU A 30 9.02 29.16 -2.09
N VAL A 31 9.76 28.19 -1.56
CA VAL A 31 9.48 26.76 -1.77
C VAL A 31 8.17 26.34 -1.11
N ILE A 32 7.84 26.90 0.06
CA ILE A 32 6.67 26.47 0.83
C ILE A 32 5.35 26.65 0.05
N HIS A 33 5.24 27.72 -0.75
CA HIS A 33 4.08 28.01 -1.60
C HIS A 33 3.91 27.03 -2.77
N HIS A 34 4.96 26.28 -3.10
CA HIS A 34 4.99 25.32 -4.20
C HIS A 34 5.36 23.91 -3.73
N LEU A 35 5.32 23.66 -2.42
CA LEU A 35 5.84 22.45 -1.78
C LEU A 35 5.34 21.18 -2.45
N VAL A 36 4.02 21.01 -2.54
CA VAL A 36 3.38 19.82 -3.13
C VAL A 36 3.83 19.64 -4.58
N LYS A 37 3.79 20.69 -5.39
CA LYS A 37 4.21 20.65 -6.80
C LYS A 37 5.68 20.21 -6.93
N LEU A 38 6.54 20.66 -6.03
CA LEU A 38 7.96 20.32 -6.04
C LEU A 38 8.21 18.89 -5.58
N MET A 39 7.49 18.40 -4.56
CA MET A 39 7.58 17.01 -4.10
C MET A 39 7.27 16.00 -5.22
N ARG A 40 6.31 16.36 -6.08
CA ARG A 40 5.85 15.53 -7.21
C ARG A 40 6.72 15.66 -8.47
N ASN A 41 7.67 16.61 -8.49
CA ASN A 41 8.45 16.91 -9.68
C ASN A 41 9.74 16.06 -9.76
N PRO A 42 10.15 15.58 -10.96
CA PRO A 42 11.37 14.78 -11.14
C PRO A 42 12.66 15.44 -10.63
N PHE A 43 12.73 16.77 -10.59
CA PHE A 43 13.89 17.53 -10.10
C PHE A 43 13.61 18.25 -8.78
N GLY A 44 12.39 18.74 -8.59
CA GLY A 44 11.97 19.48 -7.40
C GLY A 44 12.01 18.63 -6.12
N ASN A 45 11.78 17.32 -6.23
CA ASN A 45 11.76 16.42 -5.08
C ASN A 45 13.10 16.41 -4.32
N TYR A 46 14.22 16.54 -5.04
CA TYR A 46 15.55 16.61 -4.44
C TYR A 46 15.77 17.91 -3.66
N LEU A 47 15.22 19.03 -4.16
CA LEU A 47 15.26 20.30 -3.44
C LEU A 47 14.49 20.22 -2.13
N VAL A 48 13.30 19.63 -2.14
CA VAL A 48 12.50 19.49 -0.91
C VAL A 48 13.16 18.54 0.08
N GLN A 49 13.77 17.43 -0.38
CA GLN A 49 14.57 16.56 0.49
C GLN A 49 15.74 17.32 1.14
N LYS A 50 16.46 18.13 0.36
CA LYS A 50 17.54 18.96 0.91
C LYS A 50 17.03 20.01 1.90
N LEU A 51 15.87 20.60 1.62
CA LEU A 51 15.22 21.54 2.53
C LEU A 51 14.89 20.88 3.88
N LEU A 52 14.46 19.61 3.87
CA LEU A 52 14.17 18.85 5.08
C LEU A 52 15.41 18.52 5.92
N ASP A 53 16.57 18.40 5.28
CA ASP A 53 17.85 18.17 5.95
C ASP A 53 18.28 19.41 6.76
N VAL A 54 17.90 20.62 6.33
CA VAL A 54 18.39 21.89 6.90
C VAL A 54 17.33 22.71 7.63
N CYS A 55 16.05 22.35 7.52
CA CYS A 55 14.98 23.10 8.16
C CYS A 55 15.01 22.98 9.69
N ASN A 56 14.60 24.06 10.36
CA ASN A 56 14.39 24.05 11.80
C ASN A 56 13.07 23.34 12.16
N GLU A 57 12.80 23.16 13.45
CA GLU A 57 11.62 22.42 13.90
C GLU A 57 10.29 23.10 13.54
N GLU A 58 10.22 24.43 13.60
CA GLU A 58 9.02 25.17 13.22
C GLU A 58 8.71 25.03 11.72
N GLN A 59 9.74 25.19 10.89
CA GLN A 59 9.70 24.98 9.45
C GLN A 59 9.28 23.54 9.09
N ARG A 60 9.82 22.55 9.80
CA ARG A 60 9.45 21.13 9.64
C ARG A 60 7.98 20.91 9.97
N THR A 61 7.51 21.43 11.10
CA THR A 61 6.10 21.34 11.49
C THR A 61 5.20 22.02 10.44
N ASN A 62 5.61 23.16 9.89
CA ASN A 62 4.87 23.84 8.83
C ASN A 62 4.77 22.98 7.55
N ILE A 63 5.88 22.38 7.11
CA ILE A 63 5.90 21.44 5.98
C ILE A 63 4.91 20.29 6.24
N ILE A 64 4.96 19.67 7.43
CA ILE A 64 4.07 18.56 7.80
C ILE A 64 2.61 19.00 7.75
N ARG A 65 2.27 20.16 8.32
CA ARG A 65 0.89 20.69 8.28
C ARG A 65 0.37 20.88 6.86
N ILE A 66 1.22 21.34 5.94
CA ILE A 66 0.85 21.49 4.53
C ILE A 66 0.64 20.14 3.87
N VAL A 67 1.53 19.16 4.06
CA VAL A 67 1.38 17.87 3.36
C VAL A 67 0.31 16.98 3.98
N THR A 68 -0.09 17.23 5.23
CA THR A 68 -1.17 16.51 5.94
C THR A 68 -2.55 17.14 5.76
N SER A 69 -2.64 18.28 5.06
CA SER A 69 -3.90 19.00 4.81
C SER A 69 -4.04 19.40 3.33
N PRO A 70 -5.08 18.95 2.62
CA PRO A 70 -6.22 18.17 3.09
C PRO A 70 -5.86 16.74 3.48
N ARG A 71 -6.73 16.06 4.25
CA ARG A 71 -6.44 14.79 4.94
C ARG A 71 -5.93 13.65 4.03
N THR A 72 -6.23 13.68 2.74
CA THR A 72 -5.81 12.67 1.75
C THR A 72 -4.50 13.00 1.03
N LEU A 73 -4.05 14.25 1.09
CA LEU A 73 -2.92 14.75 0.31
C LEU A 73 -1.62 14.00 0.64
N PHE A 74 -1.36 13.76 1.92
CA PHE A 74 -0.16 13.07 2.39
C PHE A 74 0.00 11.70 1.71
N VAL A 75 -1.11 10.97 1.64
CA VAL A 75 -1.16 9.64 1.06
C VAL A 75 -1.07 9.70 -0.47
N GLN A 76 -1.72 10.67 -1.12
CA GLN A 76 -1.58 10.86 -2.57
C GLN A 76 -0.11 11.10 -2.97
N ILE A 77 0.58 12.00 -2.27
CA ILE A 77 2.01 12.26 -2.52
C ILE A 77 2.85 11.00 -2.30
N SER A 78 2.50 10.18 -1.30
CA SER A 78 3.23 8.95 -0.96
C SER A 78 3.15 7.88 -2.07
N LEU A 79 2.09 7.90 -2.88
CA LEU A 79 1.88 6.96 -3.99
C LEU A 79 2.56 7.39 -5.30
N GLU A 80 3.13 8.60 -5.34
CA GLU A 80 3.76 9.13 -6.54
C GLU A 80 5.26 8.78 -6.60
N ALA A 81 5.75 8.50 -7.81
CA ALA A 81 7.12 8.02 -8.05
C ALA A 81 8.22 8.91 -7.44
N TYR A 82 8.00 10.22 -7.42
CA TYR A 82 8.94 11.19 -6.83
C TYR A 82 8.52 11.62 -5.41
N GLY A 83 7.22 11.77 -5.17
CA GLY A 83 6.67 12.21 -3.89
C GLY A 83 6.99 11.25 -2.74
N THR A 84 6.99 9.93 -3.02
CA THR A 84 7.30 8.89 -2.04
C THR A 84 8.67 9.08 -1.37
N ARG A 85 9.67 9.55 -2.13
CA ARG A 85 11.03 9.80 -1.63
C ARG A 85 11.07 10.95 -0.64
N VAL A 86 10.30 12.01 -0.92
CA VAL A 86 10.24 13.17 -0.03
C VAL A 86 9.44 12.85 1.23
N VAL A 87 8.34 12.11 1.11
CA VAL A 87 7.57 11.65 2.28
C VAL A 87 8.43 10.77 3.18
N GLN A 88 9.20 9.84 2.61
CA GLN A 88 10.12 9.02 3.39
C GLN A 88 11.11 9.88 4.18
N ARG A 89 11.77 10.85 3.52
CA ARG A 89 12.70 11.77 4.20
C ARG A 89 12.00 12.63 5.25
N LEU A 90 10.77 13.08 4.99
CA LEU A 90 9.99 13.85 5.96
C LEU A 90 9.74 13.04 7.24
N VAL A 91 9.32 11.79 7.09
CA VAL A 91 9.07 10.86 8.21
C VAL A 91 10.35 10.58 8.99
N GLU A 92 11.47 10.33 8.31
CA GLU A 92 12.81 10.15 8.92
C GLU A 92 13.26 11.38 9.74
N SER A 93 12.69 12.55 9.45
CA SER A 93 13.08 13.81 10.06
C SER A 93 12.20 14.25 11.23
N ILE A 94 11.13 13.51 11.55
CA ILE A 94 10.19 13.82 12.63
C ILE A 94 10.90 13.74 13.99
N LYS A 95 10.66 14.75 14.85
CA LYS A 95 11.25 14.81 16.20
C LYS A 95 10.25 15.02 17.33
N THR A 96 9.07 15.58 17.04
CA THR A 96 8.12 15.99 18.09
C THR A 96 6.83 15.18 18.06
N THR A 97 6.17 15.10 19.22
CA THR A 97 4.87 14.43 19.36
C THR A 97 3.79 15.03 18.44
N GLU A 98 3.77 16.35 18.27
CA GLU A 98 2.83 17.02 17.37
C GLU A 98 3.00 16.54 15.92
N GLN A 99 4.24 16.50 15.44
CA GLN A 99 4.56 16.05 14.09
C GLN A 99 4.16 14.58 13.89
N ILE A 100 4.41 13.73 14.89
CA ILE A 100 3.96 12.32 14.89
C ILE A 100 2.44 12.24 14.76
N LEU A 101 1.70 13.02 15.56
CA LEU A 101 0.23 13.01 15.54
C LEU A 101 -0.33 13.46 14.19
N LEU A 102 0.23 14.51 13.59
CA LEU A 102 -0.19 15.02 12.28
C LEU A 102 0.00 13.96 11.18
N VAL A 103 1.19 13.35 11.12
CA VAL A 103 1.49 12.31 10.11
C VAL A 103 0.64 11.06 10.33
N THR A 104 0.52 10.60 11.58
CA THR A 104 -0.29 9.42 11.91
C THR A 104 -1.77 9.65 11.59
N SER A 105 -2.31 10.84 11.86
CA SER A 105 -3.70 11.18 11.53
C SER A 105 -3.95 11.22 10.02
N ALA A 106 -3.04 11.82 9.25
CA ALA A 106 -3.14 11.88 7.79
C ALA A 106 -3.05 10.48 7.16
N LEU A 107 -2.17 9.63 7.70
CA LEU A 107 -2.07 8.23 7.30
C LEU A 107 -3.36 7.48 7.60
N ARG A 108 -3.92 7.60 8.81
CA ARG A 108 -5.18 6.94 9.18
C ARG A 108 -6.32 7.27 8.22
N VAL A 109 -6.48 8.55 7.85
CA VAL A 109 -7.56 8.98 6.95
C VAL A 109 -7.30 8.54 5.52
N GLY A 110 -6.05 8.64 5.04
CA GLY A 110 -5.70 8.15 3.72
C GLY A 110 -5.79 6.63 3.60
N PHE A 111 -5.52 5.86 4.66
CA PHE A 111 -5.77 4.41 4.68
C PHE A 111 -7.26 4.09 4.50
N LEU A 112 -8.15 4.85 5.13
CA LEU A 112 -9.61 4.70 5.00
C LEU A 112 -10.12 5.14 3.61
N SER A 113 -9.57 6.23 3.05
CA SER A 113 -9.95 6.77 1.74
C SER A 113 -9.39 5.95 0.56
N LEU A 114 -8.17 5.43 0.66
CA LEU A 114 -7.64 4.47 -0.31
C LEU A 114 -8.44 3.15 -0.29
N ALA A 115 -9.00 2.78 0.85
CA ALA A 115 -9.87 1.60 0.95
C ALA A 115 -11.24 1.80 0.28
N THR A 116 -11.66 3.03 -0.03
CA THR A 116 -12.94 3.32 -0.70
C THR A 116 -12.81 3.62 -2.19
N ASP A 117 -11.72 4.27 -2.63
CA ASP A 117 -11.64 4.83 -3.99
C ASP A 117 -10.82 3.99 -4.99
N PHE A 118 -10.00 3.04 -4.53
CA PHE A 118 -9.03 2.31 -5.37
C PHE A 118 -9.49 0.93 -5.87
N ILE A 119 -10.80 0.68 -5.87
CA ILE A 119 -11.37 -0.69 -5.99
C ILE A 119 -11.17 -1.34 -7.37
N TYR A 120 -10.81 -0.61 -8.45
CA TYR A 120 -10.76 -1.23 -9.80
C TYR A 120 -9.38 -1.27 -10.49
N GLU A 121 -8.61 -0.18 -10.56
CA GLU A 121 -7.40 -0.18 -11.42
C GLU A 121 -6.13 -0.71 -10.73
N GLU A 122 -5.97 -0.50 -9.42
CA GLU A 122 -4.75 -0.91 -8.69
C GLU A 122 -4.90 -2.24 -7.98
N ALA A 123 -6.13 -2.73 -7.76
CA ALA A 123 -6.36 -4.12 -7.34
C ALA A 123 -5.64 -5.11 -8.28
N THR A 124 -5.50 -4.77 -9.57
CA THR A 124 -4.79 -5.59 -10.55
C THR A 124 -3.26 -5.47 -10.46
N ARG A 125 -2.72 -4.34 -9.97
CA ARG A 125 -1.27 -4.06 -9.93
C ARG A 125 -0.65 -4.23 -8.53
N PHE A 126 -1.38 -3.89 -7.47
CA PHE A 126 -0.98 -3.94 -6.06
C PHE A 126 -1.14 -5.33 -5.43
N CYS A 127 -2.09 -6.16 -5.89
CA CYS A 127 -2.30 -7.52 -5.37
C CYS A 127 -1.14 -8.47 -5.72
N ILE A 128 -0.29 -8.11 -6.70
CA ILE A 128 0.90 -8.87 -7.05
C ILE A 128 2.13 -8.47 -6.21
N ASP A 129 2.31 -7.19 -5.89
CA ASP A 129 3.54 -6.74 -5.21
C ASP A 129 3.46 -6.71 -3.68
N ILE A 130 2.27 -6.50 -3.10
CA ILE A 130 2.12 -6.47 -1.63
C ILE A 130 1.94 -7.85 -1.02
N ALA A 131 1.29 -8.79 -1.72
CA ALA A 131 1.00 -10.10 -1.15
C ALA A 131 2.20 -11.08 -1.18
N THR A 132 3.24 -10.84 -1.99
CA THR A 132 4.38 -11.77 -2.14
C THR A 132 5.75 -11.20 -1.85
N HIS A 133 5.90 -9.91 -1.50
CA HIS A 133 7.19 -9.39 -1.05
C HIS A 133 7.10 -8.89 0.39
N ASN A 134 8.13 -9.23 1.18
CA ASN A 134 8.38 -8.93 2.59
C ASN A 134 8.36 -7.42 3.00
N TYR A 135 7.47 -6.60 2.43
CA TYR A 135 7.50 -5.13 2.50
C TYR A 135 6.10 -4.51 2.34
N GLY A 136 5.16 -4.83 3.24
CA GLY A 136 3.98 -3.99 3.46
C GLY A 136 4.41 -2.59 3.94
N CYS A 137 4.68 -1.69 2.98
CA CYS A 137 5.16 -0.32 3.10
C CYS A 137 6.47 -0.13 3.91
N PRO A 138 7.62 0.19 3.28
CA PRO A 138 8.86 0.57 3.97
C PRO A 138 8.67 1.65 5.05
N MET A 139 7.67 2.53 4.87
CA MET A 139 7.28 3.56 5.83
C MET A 139 6.70 2.97 7.13
N LEU A 140 5.92 1.88 7.07
CA LEU A 140 5.33 1.24 8.25
C LEU A 140 6.34 0.44 9.07
N ARG A 141 7.30 -0.24 8.41
CA ARG A 141 8.44 -0.88 9.11
C ARG A 141 9.27 0.16 9.87
N THR A 142 9.40 1.35 9.31
CA THR A 142 10.15 2.47 9.91
C THR A 142 9.41 3.02 11.14
N CYS A 143 8.09 3.25 11.06
CA CYS A 143 7.29 3.69 12.21
C CYS A 143 7.27 2.66 13.36
N VAL A 144 7.22 1.36 13.05
CA VAL A 144 7.30 0.29 14.07
C VAL A 144 8.72 0.17 14.65
N ALA A 145 9.76 0.41 13.85
CA ALA A 145 11.15 0.36 14.30
C ALA A 145 11.52 1.50 15.26
N TYR A 146 10.91 2.68 15.11
CA TYR A 146 11.18 3.85 15.96
C TYR A 146 10.18 4.04 17.12
N SER A 147 9.13 3.22 17.22
CA SER A 147 8.19 3.27 18.35
C SER A 147 8.60 2.30 19.46
N THR A 148 8.50 2.74 20.71
CA THR A 148 8.82 1.94 21.91
C THR A 148 7.64 1.88 22.87
N GLY A 149 7.45 0.74 23.54
CA GLY A 149 6.41 0.54 24.55
C GLY A 149 4.99 0.53 23.98
N GLN A 150 4.04 1.09 24.73
CA GLN A 150 2.60 1.03 24.44
C GLN A 150 2.21 1.64 23.08
N GLN A 151 2.99 2.60 22.58
CA GLN A 151 2.79 3.19 21.25
C GLN A 151 3.02 2.19 20.12
N ARG A 152 4.02 1.32 20.25
CA ARG A 152 4.30 0.28 19.26
C ARG A 152 3.17 -0.76 19.24
N GLU A 153 2.63 -1.10 20.41
CA GLU A 153 1.48 -2.00 20.51
C GLU A 153 0.23 -1.39 19.86
N THR A 154 -0.08 -0.13 20.14
CA THR A 154 -1.22 0.56 19.49
C THR A 154 -1.07 0.62 17.98
N ILE A 155 0.10 0.99 17.46
CA ILE A 155 0.36 1.03 16.01
C ILE A 155 0.25 -0.36 15.40
N THR A 156 0.78 -1.39 16.07
CA THR A 156 0.71 -2.77 15.58
C THR A 156 -0.73 -3.28 15.55
N GLU A 157 -1.53 -2.95 16.56
CA GLU A 157 -2.92 -3.40 16.66
C GLU A 157 -3.83 -2.65 15.68
N GLU A 158 -3.65 -1.34 15.49
CA GLU A 158 -4.36 -0.60 14.45
C GLU A 158 -3.99 -1.10 13.04
N LEU A 159 -2.71 -1.43 12.80
CA LEU A 159 -2.28 -2.04 11.54
C LEU A 159 -2.89 -3.41 11.33
N ARG A 160 -2.93 -4.24 12.37
CA ARG A 160 -3.55 -5.56 12.32
C ARG A 160 -5.04 -5.45 12.01
N SER A 161 -5.73 -4.53 12.67
CA SER A 161 -7.14 -4.23 12.44
C SER A 161 -7.40 -3.68 11.04
N ALA A 162 -6.56 -2.77 10.54
CA ALA A 162 -6.69 -2.23 9.19
C ALA A 162 -6.42 -3.27 8.09
N ILE A 163 -5.43 -4.15 8.30
CA ILE A 163 -5.14 -5.28 7.40
C ILE A 163 -6.30 -6.27 7.43
N HIS A 164 -6.80 -6.60 8.62
CA HIS A 164 -7.93 -7.52 8.78
C HIS A 164 -9.19 -6.95 8.11
N TYR A 165 -9.56 -5.70 8.39
CA TYR A 165 -10.69 -5.02 7.75
C TYR A 165 -10.55 -4.93 6.22
N ARG A 166 -9.33 -4.64 5.72
CA ARG A 166 -9.04 -4.66 4.28
C ARG A 166 -9.25 -6.06 3.70
N ASN A 167 -8.73 -7.10 4.36
CA ASN A 167 -8.85 -8.48 3.89
C ASN A 167 -10.30 -8.94 3.91
N GLU A 168 -11.06 -8.58 4.95
CA GLU A 168 -12.48 -8.90 5.08
C GLU A 168 -13.30 -8.21 3.98
N ARG A 169 -13.09 -6.91 3.78
CA ARG A 169 -13.75 -6.14 2.70
C ARG A 169 -13.40 -6.67 1.32
N PHE A 170 -12.11 -6.92 1.06
CA PHE A 170 -11.66 -7.51 -0.20
C PHE A 170 -12.29 -8.89 -0.44
N SER A 171 -12.32 -9.76 0.59
CA SER A 171 -12.97 -11.06 0.51
C SER A 171 -14.48 -10.95 0.26
N SER A 172 -15.12 -9.91 0.79
CA SER A 172 -16.54 -9.64 0.57
C SER A 172 -16.85 -9.17 -0.85
N GLU A 173 -15.96 -8.39 -1.47
CA GLU A 173 -16.11 -7.87 -2.84
C GLU A 173 -15.89 -8.97 -3.90
N LEU A 174 -14.95 -9.89 -3.64
CA LEU A 174 -14.72 -11.04 -4.52
C LEU A 174 -15.77 -12.14 -4.38
N LYS A 175 -16.58 -12.12 -3.31
CA LYS A 175 -17.64 -13.08 -3.07
C LYS A 175 -18.62 -13.11 -4.24
N GLY A 176 -18.93 -14.30 -4.73
CA GLY A 176 -19.82 -14.52 -5.87
C GLY A 176 -19.15 -14.40 -7.23
N HIS A 177 -17.86 -14.11 -7.30
CA HIS A 177 -17.12 -13.93 -8.55
C HIS A 177 -15.91 -14.87 -8.70
N TYR A 178 -15.66 -15.80 -7.76
CA TYR A 178 -14.50 -16.68 -7.78
C TYR A 178 -14.51 -17.65 -8.97
N GLU A 179 -15.67 -18.04 -9.51
CA GLU A 179 -15.74 -18.81 -10.76
C GLU A 179 -15.14 -18.01 -11.93
N GLU A 180 -15.67 -16.80 -12.17
CA GLU A 180 -15.24 -15.93 -13.27
C GLU A 180 -13.76 -15.55 -13.12
N LEU A 181 -13.34 -15.14 -11.92
CA LEU A 181 -11.96 -14.78 -11.64
C LEU A 181 -11.00 -15.95 -11.84
N SER A 182 -11.42 -17.18 -11.54
CA SER A 182 -10.57 -18.37 -11.70
C SER A 182 -10.34 -18.73 -13.17
N THR A 183 -11.28 -18.44 -14.06
CA THR A 183 -11.18 -18.74 -15.51
C THR A 183 -10.46 -17.65 -16.31
N GLN A 184 -9.97 -16.61 -15.65
CA GLN A 184 -9.29 -15.48 -16.27
C GLN A 184 -7.77 -15.53 -16.03
N LYS A 185 -7.00 -15.13 -17.05
CA LYS A 185 -5.52 -15.22 -17.07
C LYS A 185 -4.83 -14.55 -15.87
N PHE A 186 -5.28 -13.36 -15.49
CA PHE A 186 -4.59 -12.54 -14.48
C PHE A 186 -5.25 -12.65 -13.10
N SER A 187 -6.58 -12.66 -13.05
CA SER A 187 -7.37 -12.77 -11.82
C SER A 187 -7.29 -14.15 -11.18
N SER A 188 -7.01 -15.22 -11.93
CA SER A 188 -6.78 -16.55 -11.35
C SER A 188 -5.58 -16.57 -10.40
N HIS A 189 -4.57 -15.71 -10.62
CA HIS A 189 -3.46 -15.52 -9.69
C HIS A 189 -3.89 -14.83 -8.39
N VAL A 190 -4.88 -13.94 -8.45
CA VAL A 190 -5.47 -13.31 -7.26
C VAL A 190 -6.14 -14.37 -6.40
N VAL A 191 -6.95 -15.24 -6.99
CA VAL A 191 -7.63 -16.32 -6.26
C VAL A 191 -6.63 -17.31 -5.64
N GLN A 192 -5.59 -17.72 -6.39
CA GLN A 192 -4.51 -18.58 -5.86
C GLN A 192 -3.78 -17.96 -4.67
N ARG A 193 -3.51 -16.64 -4.73
CA ARG A 193 -2.90 -15.91 -3.61
C ARG A 193 -3.83 -15.80 -2.43
N CYS A 194 -5.12 -15.62 -2.65
CA CYS A 194 -6.09 -15.59 -1.56
C CYS A 194 -6.12 -16.90 -0.79
N LEU A 195 -6.18 -18.01 -1.52
CA LEU A 195 -6.09 -19.36 -0.96
C LEU A 195 -4.81 -19.56 -0.15
N THR A 196 -3.66 -19.09 -0.66
CA THR A 196 -2.37 -19.26 0.00
C THR A 196 -2.22 -18.40 1.25
N HIS A 197 -2.54 -17.10 1.16
CA HIS A 197 -2.19 -16.10 2.17
C HIS A 197 -3.32 -15.73 3.14
N TYR A 198 -4.58 -16.05 2.83
CA TYR A 198 -5.74 -15.68 3.66
C TYR A 198 -6.55 -16.92 4.07
N PRO A 199 -6.15 -17.63 5.14
CA PRO A 199 -6.84 -18.84 5.61
C PRO A 199 -8.33 -18.65 5.86
N GLU A 200 -8.71 -17.47 6.35
CA GLU A 200 -10.09 -17.10 6.64
C GLU A 200 -10.98 -17.02 5.39
N SER A 201 -10.39 -16.74 4.21
CA SER A 201 -11.12 -16.69 2.94
C SER A 201 -11.32 -18.06 2.29
N ARG A 202 -10.54 -19.08 2.68
CA ARG A 202 -10.53 -20.41 2.04
C ARG A 202 -11.91 -21.08 2.02
N PRO A 203 -12.69 -21.10 3.12
CA PRO A 203 -14.01 -21.74 3.10
C PRO A 203 -14.94 -21.08 2.09
N GLN A 204 -14.91 -19.75 2.00
CA GLN A 204 -15.74 -19.00 1.06
C GLN A 204 -15.37 -19.33 -0.39
N ILE A 205 -14.08 -19.28 -0.72
CA ILE A 205 -13.58 -19.55 -2.08
C ILE A 205 -13.95 -20.99 -2.49
N VAL A 206 -13.64 -21.97 -1.64
CA VAL A 206 -13.85 -23.39 -1.97
C VAL A 206 -15.34 -23.70 -2.10
N ASN A 207 -16.18 -23.22 -1.18
CA ASN A 207 -17.62 -23.46 -1.24
C ASN A 207 -18.24 -22.89 -2.52
N GLU A 208 -17.75 -21.75 -2.99
CA GLU A 208 -18.21 -21.16 -4.24
C GLU A 208 -17.78 -22.00 -5.45
N LEU A 209 -16.50 -22.39 -5.51
CA LEU A 209 -15.96 -23.19 -6.60
C LEU A 209 -16.66 -24.56 -6.72
N ILE A 210 -16.90 -25.27 -5.60
CA ILE A 210 -17.59 -26.57 -5.64
C ILE A 210 -19.09 -26.46 -5.97
N SER A 211 -19.67 -25.28 -5.80
CA SER A 211 -21.09 -25.02 -6.12
C SER A 211 -21.31 -24.70 -7.60
N VAL A 212 -20.23 -24.58 -8.39
CA VAL A 212 -20.31 -24.31 -9.84
C VAL A 212 -20.99 -25.50 -10.54
N PRO A 213 -22.13 -25.29 -11.24
CA PRO A 213 -22.89 -26.37 -11.86
C PRO A 213 -22.10 -27.21 -12.87
N ARG A 214 -21.10 -26.59 -13.53
CA ARG A 214 -20.18 -27.23 -14.48
C ARG A 214 -18.75 -27.29 -13.93
N PHE A 215 -18.60 -27.79 -12.71
CA PHE A 215 -17.28 -27.97 -12.09
C PHE A 215 -16.33 -28.82 -12.95
N ASP A 216 -16.87 -29.75 -13.76
CA ASP A 216 -16.12 -30.50 -14.77
C ASP A 216 -15.36 -29.61 -15.76
N LEU A 217 -16.02 -28.55 -16.25
CA LEU A 217 -15.42 -27.59 -17.17
C LEU A 217 -14.44 -26.67 -16.45
N LEU A 218 -14.77 -26.27 -15.22
CA LEU A 218 -13.90 -25.42 -14.41
C LEU A 218 -12.55 -26.11 -14.12
N VAL A 219 -12.55 -27.41 -13.84
CA VAL A 219 -11.31 -28.19 -13.62
C VAL A 219 -10.48 -28.33 -14.91
N GLN A 220 -11.12 -28.30 -16.08
CA GLN A 220 -10.46 -28.39 -17.39
C GLN A 220 -9.98 -27.04 -17.92
N ASP A 221 -10.47 -25.93 -17.36
CA ASP A 221 -10.10 -24.58 -17.78
C ASP A 221 -8.57 -24.34 -17.67
N PRO A 222 -7.96 -23.67 -18.66
CA PRO A 222 -6.51 -23.43 -18.68
C PRO A 222 -5.97 -22.66 -17.48
N TYR A 223 -6.79 -21.86 -16.78
CA TYR A 223 -6.40 -21.06 -15.63
C TYR A 223 -7.00 -21.60 -14.33
N ALA A 224 -8.29 -21.94 -14.31
CA ALA A 224 -8.98 -22.33 -13.08
C ALA A 224 -8.45 -23.66 -12.52
N LYS A 225 -7.90 -24.55 -13.37
CA LYS A 225 -7.20 -25.75 -12.90
C LYS A 225 -6.08 -25.46 -11.88
N PHE A 226 -5.37 -24.34 -12.03
CA PHE A 226 -4.32 -23.94 -11.09
C PHE A 226 -4.90 -23.42 -9.77
N VAL A 227 -6.07 -22.77 -9.82
CA VAL A 227 -6.81 -22.37 -8.62
C VAL A 227 -7.30 -23.60 -7.85
N ILE A 228 -7.86 -24.59 -8.54
CA ILE A 228 -8.32 -25.85 -7.91
C ILE A 228 -7.14 -26.62 -7.30
N GLN A 229 -6.00 -26.69 -8.00
CA GLN A 229 -4.78 -27.29 -7.46
C GLN A 229 -4.26 -26.54 -6.23
N ALA A 230 -4.24 -25.22 -6.26
CA ALA A 230 -3.87 -24.40 -5.11
C ALA A 230 -4.81 -24.66 -3.92
N ALA A 231 -6.13 -24.68 -4.16
CA ALA A 231 -7.13 -24.97 -3.14
C ALA A 231 -6.91 -26.36 -2.51
N LEU A 232 -6.67 -27.40 -3.31
CA LEU A 232 -6.33 -28.73 -2.82
C LEU A 232 -5.05 -28.75 -1.99
N SER A 233 -4.05 -27.94 -2.34
CA SER A 233 -2.77 -27.91 -1.63
C SER A 233 -2.80 -27.18 -0.27
N VAL A 234 -3.76 -26.27 -0.04
CA VAL A 234 -3.79 -25.41 1.16
C VAL A 234 -4.98 -25.68 2.09
N THR A 235 -5.91 -26.55 1.69
CA THR A 235 -7.08 -26.92 2.48
C THR A 235 -6.83 -28.22 3.23
N GLU A 236 -7.36 -28.30 4.45
CA GLU A 236 -7.28 -29.49 5.31
C GLU A 236 -8.66 -29.78 5.92
N GLY A 237 -8.86 -30.99 6.44
CA GLY A 237 -10.09 -31.42 7.11
C GLY A 237 -11.31 -31.47 6.18
N SER A 238 -12.49 -31.15 6.72
CA SER A 238 -13.77 -31.30 6.01
C SER A 238 -13.85 -30.52 4.70
N LEU A 239 -13.21 -29.34 4.63
CA LEU A 239 -13.17 -28.53 3.42
C LEU A 239 -12.37 -29.20 2.29
N HIS A 240 -11.26 -29.86 2.64
CA HIS A 240 -10.45 -30.63 1.72
C HIS A 240 -11.20 -31.87 1.21
N ASP A 241 -11.85 -32.61 2.12
CA ASP A 241 -12.60 -33.82 1.79
C ASP A 241 -13.74 -33.54 0.78
N MET A 242 -14.44 -32.41 0.94
CA MET A 242 -15.46 -31.97 0.00
C MET A 242 -14.87 -31.71 -1.40
N LEU A 243 -13.76 -30.98 -1.48
CA LEU A 243 -13.11 -30.66 -2.75
C LEU A 243 -12.56 -31.91 -3.46
N VAL A 244 -11.96 -32.84 -2.70
CA VAL A 244 -11.48 -34.14 -3.23
C VAL A 244 -12.63 -35.02 -3.71
N THR A 245 -13.75 -35.04 -3.00
CA THR A 245 -14.93 -35.82 -3.40
C THR A 245 -15.45 -35.37 -4.76
N VAL A 246 -15.66 -34.06 -4.94
CA VAL A 246 -16.13 -33.51 -6.22
C VAL A 246 -15.09 -33.73 -7.32
N HIS A 247 -13.80 -33.53 -7.04
CA HIS A 247 -12.72 -33.72 -8.03
C HIS A 247 -12.51 -35.19 -8.44
N SER A 248 -12.63 -36.14 -7.50
CA SER A 248 -12.44 -37.58 -7.78
C SER A 248 -13.60 -38.20 -8.54
N ASN A 249 -14.83 -37.69 -8.37
CA ASN A 249 -15.99 -38.10 -9.17
C ASN A 249 -15.81 -37.79 -10.67
N LEU A 250 -15.03 -36.76 -11.02
CA LEU A 250 -14.69 -36.46 -12.41
C LEU A 250 -13.74 -37.49 -13.03
N ARG A 251 -12.83 -38.09 -12.25
CA ARG A 251 -11.92 -39.15 -12.75
C ARG A 251 -12.61 -40.50 -12.92
N LYS A 252 -13.80 -40.68 -12.34
CA LYS A 252 -14.60 -41.90 -12.41
C LYS A 252 -15.74 -41.82 -13.43
N SER A 253 -15.97 -40.65 -14.05
CA SER A 253 -16.87 -40.56 -15.20
C SER A 253 -16.20 -41.18 -16.43
N PRO A 254 -16.90 -42.08 -17.14
CA PRO A 254 -16.37 -42.76 -18.33
C PRO A 254 -16.07 -41.81 -19.49
#